data_AF-A0A1C7MEU6-F1
#
_entry.id   AF-A0A1C7MEU6-F1
#
_cell.length_a   1.000
_cell.length_b   1.000
_cell.length_c   1.000
_cell.angle_alpha   90.00
_cell.angle_beta   90.00
_cell.angle_gamma   90.00
#
_symmetry.space_group_name_H-M   'P 1'
#
loop_
_entity.id
_entity.type
_entity.pdbx_description
1 polymer ?
#
loop_
_entity_poly.entity_id
_entity_poly.type
_entity_poly.pdbx_seq_one_letter_code
_entity_poly.pdbx_strand_id
1 'polypeptide(L)'
;MIQREREAEGDEFQDKEAFVTQAYKDQMVEVRKAEQEEKMREELEKKKNKGVTSGTAHFFRKLLDESEVQHEQTVAATVAESKPTIGPQAPNLTIIRPPDYTPKSDLELARAAREEGKEVELNDDNQIVDKRDLLSAGLNLSAPNTRRLGLLQKKSVSSEEAVQVHTAVGSAASRKEINQRRAREIELQMEEERERLIAERQRQEEERLNRVVAKRNTQESVQSARERYLERKRRRLEDSEAASAND
;
A
#
# COMPACT_ATOMS: atom_id res chain seq x y z
N MET A 1 -15.40 -31.55 -12.22
CA MET A 1 -15.13 -32.41 -13.40
C MET A 1 -13.72 -32.20 -13.94
N ILE A 2 -13.26 -30.96 -14.17
CA ILE A 2 -11.91 -30.66 -14.74
C ILE A 2 -10.73 -31.15 -13.88
N GLN A 3 -10.85 -31.17 -12.54
CA GLN A 3 -9.75 -31.60 -11.66
C GLN A 3 -9.52 -33.11 -11.69
N ARG A 4 -10.58 -33.90 -11.80
CA ARG A 4 -10.51 -35.37 -11.78
C ARG A 4 -9.96 -35.93 -13.10
N GLU A 5 -10.24 -35.26 -14.21
CA GLU A 5 -9.64 -35.55 -15.52
C GLU A 5 -8.14 -35.20 -15.55
N ARG A 6 -7.72 -34.11 -14.87
CA ARG A 6 -6.27 -33.78 -14.71
C ARG A 6 -5.51 -34.76 -13.84
N GLU A 7 -6.13 -35.27 -12.77
CA GLU A 7 -5.51 -36.30 -11.93
C GLU A 7 -5.30 -37.59 -12.73
N ALA A 8 -6.29 -38.00 -13.55
CA ALA A 8 -6.18 -39.16 -14.42
C ALA A 8 -5.13 -38.98 -15.54
N GLU A 9 -5.07 -37.80 -16.20
CA GLU A 9 -4.02 -37.50 -17.19
C GLU A 9 -2.61 -37.42 -16.56
N GLY A 10 -2.50 -36.97 -15.31
CA GLY A 10 -1.22 -36.90 -14.59
C GLY A 10 -0.62 -38.28 -14.31
N ASP A 11 -1.46 -39.28 -14.02
CA ASP A 11 -1.03 -40.65 -13.77
C ASP A 11 -0.59 -41.38 -15.06
N GLU A 12 -1.21 -41.06 -16.22
CA GLU A 12 -0.87 -41.65 -17.52
C GLU A 12 0.49 -41.18 -18.10
N PHE A 13 1.10 -40.14 -17.52
CA PHE A 13 2.35 -39.57 -17.99
C PHE A 13 3.52 -39.77 -17.00
N GLN A 14 3.31 -40.46 -15.87
CA GLN A 14 4.39 -40.78 -14.93
C GLN A 14 5.46 -41.72 -15.54
N ASP A 15 5.04 -42.63 -16.43
CA ASP A 15 5.94 -43.59 -17.09
C ASP A 15 6.73 -42.99 -18.26
N LYS A 16 6.50 -41.73 -18.63
CA LYS A 16 7.19 -41.06 -19.74
C LYS A 16 8.36 -40.25 -19.22
N GLU A 17 9.53 -40.43 -19.83
CA GLU A 17 10.74 -39.69 -19.48
C GLU A 17 10.53 -38.19 -19.75
N ALA A 18 10.35 -37.40 -18.68
CA ALA A 18 10.37 -35.95 -18.77
C ALA A 18 11.82 -35.50 -18.96
N PHE A 19 12.15 -35.00 -20.17
CA PHE A 19 13.45 -34.41 -20.47
C PHE A 19 13.59 -33.04 -19.80
N VAL A 20 13.74 -33.07 -18.49
CA VAL A 20 13.98 -31.92 -17.65
C VAL A 20 15.47 -31.64 -17.64
N THR A 21 15.85 -30.42 -17.99
CA THR A 21 17.24 -29.96 -17.97
C THR A 21 17.82 -30.08 -16.55
N GLN A 22 19.13 -30.34 -16.44
CA GLN A 22 19.80 -30.48 -15.15
C GLN A 22 19.53 -29.26 -14.24
N ALA A 23 19.55 -28.04 -14.81
CA ALA A 23 19.26 -26.79 -14.11
C ALA A 23 17.87 -26.75 -13.44
N TYR A 24 16.84 -27.30 -14.07
CA TYR A 24 15.49 -27.32 -13.47
C TYR A 24 15.39 -28.37 -12.36
N LYS A 25 16.09 -29.50 -12.47
CA LYS A 25 16.17 -30.49 -11.38
C LYS A 25 16.86 -29.88 -10.16
N ASP A 26 17.92 -29.12 -10.38
CA ASP A 26 18.64 -28.41 -9.32
C ASP A 26 17.76 -27.35 -8.65
N GLN A 27 17.05 -26.53 -9.45
CA GLN A 27 16.09 -25.53 -8.93
C GLN A 27 14.96 -26.18 -8.12
N MET A 28 14.41 -27.31 -8.57
CA MET A 28 13.39 -28.05 -7.83
C MET A 28 13.92 -28.59 -6.49
N VAL A 29 15.17 -29.05 -6.46
CA VAL A 29 15.82 -29.52 -5.23
C VAL A 29 16.10 -28.36 -4.28
N GLU A 30 16.53 -27.21 -4.79
CA GLU A 30 16.74 -25.98 -4.00
C GLU A 30 15.44 -25.48 -3.37
N VAL A 31 14.35 -25.40 -4.16
CA VAL A 31 13.03 -25.00 -3.66
C VAL A 31 12.54 -25.98 -2.58
N ARG A 32 12.68 -27.29 -2.81
CA ARG A 32 12.28 -28.31 -1.84
C ARG A 32 13.10 -28.24 -0.54
N LYS A 33 14.40 -27.95 -0.63
CA LYS A 33 15.26 -27.76 0.55
C LYS A 33 14.88 -26.50 1.32
N ALA A 34 14.62 -25.39 0.61
CA ALA A 34 14.20 -24.13 1.22
C ALA A 34 12.85 -24.28 1.95
N GLU A 35 11.87 -24.95 1.34
CA GLU A 35 10.57 -25.20 1.97
C GLU A 35 10.70 -26.08 3.22
N GLN A 36 11.54 -27.12 3.18
CA GLN A 36 11.81 -27.96 4.35
C GLN A 36 12.52 -27.18 5.47
N GLU A 37 13.46 -26.31 5.13
CA GLU A 37 14.17 -25.47 6.10
C GLU A 37 13.24 -24.44 6.74
N GLU A 38 12.39 -23.76 5.96
CA GLU A 38 11.39 -22.84 6.48
C GLU A 38 10.37 -23.55 7.38
N LYS A 39 9.88 -24.72 6.95
CA LYS A 39 8.93 -25.50 7.74
C LYS A 39 9.53 -25.95 9.08
N MET A 40 10.78 -26.43 9.08
CA MET A 40 11.48 -26.79 10.31
C MET A 40 11.73 -25.57 11.21
N ARG A 41 12.07 -24.42 10.63
CA ARG A 41 12.23 -23.16 11.37
C ARG A 41 10.91 -22.70 11.98
N GLU A 42 9.82 -22.72 11.23
CA GLU A 42 8.49 -22.35 11.70
C GLU A 42 8.02 -23.28 12.82
N GLU A 43 8.26 -24.59 12.72
CA GLU A 43 7.96 -25.54 13.79
C GLU A 43 8.79 -25.30 15.05
N LEU A 44 10.06 -24.94 14.91
CA LEU A 44 10.93 -24.58 16.04
C LEU A 44 10.49 -23.25 16.68
N GLU A 45 10.11 -22.25 15.89
CA GLU A 45 9.53 -21.00 16.38
C GLU A 45 8.17 -21.25 17.06
N LYS A 46 7.31 -22.10 16.50
CA LYS A 46 6.04 -22.52 17.13
C LYS A 46 6.28 -23.22 18.47
N LYS A 47 7.29 -24.09 18.56
CA LYS A 47 7.67 -24.79 19.82
C LYS A 47 8.27 -23.82 20.85
N LYS A 48 9.15 -22.90 20.43
CA LYS A 48 9.79 -21.90 21.30
C LYS A 48 8.80 -20.84 21.80
N ASN A 49 7.88 -20.41 20.93
CA ASN A 49 6.87 -19.40 21.24
C ASN A 49 5.70 -19.95 22.08
N LYS A 50 5.60 -21.28 22.27
CA LYS A 50 4.55 -21.91 23.08
C LYS A 50 4.66 -21.59 24.59
N GLY A 51 5.80 -21.05 25.05
CA GLY A 51 6.03 -20.65 26.45
C GLY A 51 6.04 -19.14 26.71
N VAL A 52 6.05 -18.29 25.68
CA VAL A 52 6.21 -16.82 25.82
C VAL A 52 4.86 -16.07 25.78
N THR A 53 3.75 -16.80 25.67
CA THR A 53 2.43 -16.25 25.32
C THR A 53 1.51 -15.95 26.50
N SER A 54 2.03 -15.65 27.70
CA SER A 54 1.18 -15.19 28.81
C SER A 54 1.15 -13.66 28.86
N GLY A 55 0.41 -13.02 27.94
CA GLY A 55 0.26 -11.56 27.90
C GLY A 55 -0.70 -11.02 26.82
N THR A 56 -0.79 -9.69 26.69
CA THR A 56 -1.63 -8.98 25.71
C THR A 56 -1.36 -9.39 24.26
N ALA A 57 -0.12 -9.73 23.91
CA ALA A 57 0.25 -10.23 22.59
C ALA A 57 -0.46 -11.55 22.21
N HIS A 58 -0.71 -12.44 23.18
CA HIS A 58 -1.47 -13.67 22.93
C HIS A 58 -2.95 -13.39 22.72
N PHE A 59 -3.52 -12.41 23.43
CA PHE A 59 -4.89 -11.97 23.20
C PHE A 59 -5.08 -11.41 21.79
N PHE A 60 -4.18 -10.53 21.33
CA PHE A 60 -4.25 -9.99 19.97
C PHE A 60 -4.04 -11.06 18.91
N ARG A 61 -3.09 -11.98 19.11
CA ARG A 61 -2.90 -13.12 18.21
C ARG A 61 -4.15 -13.99 18.14
N LYS A 62 -4.75 -14.35 19.28
CA LYS A 62 -5.97 -15.15 19.31
C LYS A 62 -7.13 -14.45 18.59
N LEU A 63 -7.26 -13.14 18.75
CA LEU A 63 -8.27 -12.34 18.04
C LEU A 63 -8.05 -12.33 16.53
N LEU A 64 -6.78 -12.26 16.08
CA LEU A 64 -6.45 -12.38 14.66
C LEU A 64 -6.74 -13.78 14.13
N ASP A 65 -6.31 -14.83 14.84
CA ASP A 65 -6.57 -16.23 14.48
C ASP A 65 -8.10 -16.50 14.38
N GLU A 66 -8.90 -15.98 15.32
CA GLU A 66 -10.36 -16.08 15.28
C GLU A 66 -10.96 -15.35 14.06
N SER A 67 -10.41 -14.19 13.68
CA SER A 67 -10.86 -13.44 12.50
C SER A 67 -10.52 -14.14 11.19
N GLU A 68 -9.36 -14.78 11.11
CA GLU A 68 -8.93 -15.56 9.95
C GLU A 68 -9.81 -16.79 9.76
N VAL A 69 -10.13 -17.50 10.85
CA VAL A 69 -11.04 -18.66 10.80
C VAL A 69 -12.45 -18.24 10.34
N GLN A 70 -12.98 -17.11 10.83
CA GLN A 70 -14.27 -16.60 10.37
C GLN A 70 -14.24 -16.24 8.88
N HIS A 71 -13.17 -15.59 8.43
CA HIS A 71 -12.99 -15.26 7.02
C HIS A 71 -12.88 -16.51 6.14
N GLU A 72 -12.08 -17.49 6.56
CA GLU A 72 -11.97 -18.76 5.84
C GLU A 72 -13.31 -19.49 5.76
N GLN A 73 -14.08 -19.54 6.85
CA GLN A 73 -15.42 -20.14 6.87
C GLN A 73 -16.40 -19.40 5.94
N THR A 74 -16.38 -18.07 5.94
CA THR A 74 -17.25 -17.28 5.03
C THR A 74 -16.86 -17.45 3.57
N VAL A 75 -15.56 -17.49 3.26
CA VAL A 75 -15.09 -17.79 1.91
C VAL A 75 -15.46 -19.21 1.51
N ALA A 76 -15.26 -20.20 2.39
CA ALA A 76 -15.65 -21.58 2.14
C ALA A 76 -17.16 -21.71 1.92
N ALA A 77 -17.99 -21.03 2.70
CA ALA A 77 -19.44 -21.03 2.54
C ALA A 77 -19.88 -20.37 1.22
N THR A 78 -19.28 -19.23 0.85
CA THR A 78 -19.61 -18.55 -0.41
C THR A 78 -19.09 -19.29 -1.65
N VAL A 79 -17.98 -20.02 -1.53
CA VAL A 79 -17.42 -20.84 -2.62
C VAL A 79 -18.16 -22.19 -2.74
N ALA A 80 -18.59 -22.81 -1.64
CA ALA A 80 -19.35 -24.05 -1.65
C ALA A 80 -20.82 -23.84 -2.05
N GLU A 81 -21.42 -22.73 -1.63
CA GLU A 81 -22.78 -22.35 -2.03
C GLU A 81 -22.73 -21.44 -3.27
N SER A 82 -22.56 -22.05 -4.44
CA SER A 82 -22.70 -21.38 -5.74
C SER A 82 -24.15 -20.95 -6.09
N LYS A 83 -24.93 -20.53 -5.08
CA LYS A 83 -26.17 -19.72 -5.11
C LYS A 83 -26.82 -19.76 -3.71
N PRO A 84 -26.74 -18.71 -2.89
CA PRO A 84 -27.60 -18.62 -1.73
C PRO A 84 -29.02 -18.21 -2.16
N THR A 85 -29.97 -19.13 -2.08
CA THR A 85 -31.39 -18.81 -1.94
C THR A 85 -31.74 -18.87 -0.46
N ILE A 86 -31.65 -17.75 0.25
CA ILE A 86 -32.07 -17.63 1.65
C ILE A 86 -32.93 -16.36 1.83
N GLY A 87 -34.16 -16.52 2.33
CA GLY A 87 -35.01 -15.44 2.90
C GLY A 87 -36.02 -14.73 1.98
N PRO A 88 -37.14 -14.21 2.53
CA PRO A 88 -38.13 -13.44 1.76
C PRO A 88 -37.49 -12.14 1.25
N GLN A 89 -37.73 -11.89 -0.02
CA GLN A 89 -37.01 -10.97 -0.88
C GLN A 89 -37.16 -9.49 -0.44
N ALA A 90 -36.21 -9.01 0.36
CA ALA A 90 -35.81 -7.61 0.28
C ALA A 90 -35.00 -7.44 -1.03
N PRO A 91 -35.24 -6.41 -1.86
CA PRO A 91 -34.48 -6.24 -3.08
C PRO A 91 -33.01 -6.01 -2.73
N ASN A 92 -32.16 -6.99 -3.03
CA ASN A 92 -30.71 -6.86 -2.96
C ASN A 92 -30.29 -5.62 -3.75
N LEU A 93 -29.80 -4.59 -3.07
CA LEU A 93 -29.31 -3.33 -3.67
C LEU A 93 -27.97 -3.50 -4.40
N THR A 94 -27.47 -4.73 -4.53
CA THR A 94 -26.34 -5.04 -5.39
C THR A 94 -26.79 -4.96 -6.84
N ILE A 95 -26.45 -3.85 -7.51
CA ILE A 95 -26.71 -3.62 -8.92
C ILE A 95 -25.86 -4.61 -9.73
N ILE A 96 -26.40 -5.79 -10.01
CA ILE A 96 -25.84 -6.73 -10.97
C ILE A 96 -26.33 -6.28 -12.34
N ARG A 97 -25.40 -5.94 -13.24
CA ARG A 97 -25.75 -5.60 -14.63
C ARG A 97 -26.45 -6.82 -15.26
N PRO A 98 -27.70 -6.70 -15.74
CA PRO A 98 -28.37 -7.80 -16.40
C PRO A 98 -27.60 -8.19 -17.69
N PRO A 99 -27.58 -9.48 -18.05
CA PRO A 99 -26.82 -9.97 -19.20
C PRO A 99 -27.30 -9.37 -20.54
N ASP A 100 -28.55 -8.93 -20.62
CA ASP A 100 -29.18 -8.38 -21.83
C ASP A 100 -29.31 -6.85 -21.79
N TYR A 101 -28.26 -6.14 -21.35
CA TYR A 101 -28.28 -4.67 -21.33
C TYR A 101 -27.93 -4.08 -22.70
N THR A 102 -28.93 -3.67 -23.46
CA THR A 102 -28.76 -2.81 -24.65
C THR A 102 -28.79 -1.34 -24.23
N PRO A 103 -27.70 -0.56 -24.44
CA PRO A 103 -27.72 0.86 -24.12
C PRO A 103 -28.72 1.58 -25.04
N LYS A 104 -29.73 2.23 -24.44
CA LYS A 104 -30.69 3.09 -25.16
C LYS A 104 -29.98 4.32 -25.69
N SER A 105 -30.48 4.87 -26.80
CA SER A 105 -29.96 6.13 -27.35
C SER A 105 -30.26 7.31 -26.40
N ASP A 106 -29.42 8.35 -26.44
CA ASP A 106 -29.60 9.55 -25.61
C ASP A 106 -30.95 10.25 -25.86
N LEU A 107 -31.49 10.16 -27.08
CA LEU A 107 -32.84 10.62 -27.41
C LEU A 107 -33.94 9.86 -26.67
N GLU A 108 -33.84 8.53 -26.66
CA GLU A 108 -34.80 7.68 -25.95
C GLU A 108 -34.70 7.87 -24.44
N LEU A 109 -33.48 8.06 -23.93
CA LEU A 109 -33.25 8.36 -22.51
C LEU A 109 -33.84 9.71 -22.11
N ALA A 110 -33.65 10.75 -22.93
CA ALA A 110 -34.24 12.07 -22.67
C ALA A 110 -35.77 12.03 -22.73
N ARG A 111 -36.35 11.26 -23.66
CA ARG A 111 -37.80 11.06 -23.73
C ARG A 111 -38.35 10.38 -22.48
N ALA A 112 -37.72 9.27 -22.06
CA ALA A 112 -38.11 8.56 -20.84
C ALA A 112 -37.97 9.44 -19.59
N ALA A 113 -36.90 10.23 -19.48
CA ALA A 113 -36.70 11.15 -18.38
C ALA A 113 -37.75 12.28 -18.34
N ARG A 114 -38.15 12.81 -19.50
CA ARG A 114 -39.25 13.81 -19.58
C ARG A 114 -40.61 13.21 -19.21
N GLU A 115 -40.86 11.95 -19.58
CA GLU A 115 -42.04 11.20 -19.14
C GLU A 115 -42.04 10.99 -17.60
N GLU A 116 -40.86 10.81 -17.00
CA GLU A 116 -40.65 10.80 -15.54
C GLU A 116 -40.73 12.20 -14.88
N GLY A 117 -40.94 13.27 -15.65
CA GLY A 117 -41.03 14.65 -15.16
C GLY A 117 -39.68 15.32 -14.89
N LYS A 118 -38.57 14.75 -15.38
CA LYS A 118 -37.24 15.36 -15.31
C LYS A 118 -37.02 16.31 -16.48
N GLU A 119 -36.38 17.43 -16.18
CA GLU A 119 -36.00 18.43 -17.18
C GLU A 119 -34.64 18.06 -17.76
N VAL A 120 -34.61 17.59 -19.01
CA VAL A 120 -33.38 17.19 -19.72
C VAL A 120 -33.22 18.03 -20.99
N GLU A 121 -32.08 18.72 -21.07
CA GLU A 121 -31.66 19.51 -22.24
C GLU A 121 -30.89 18.65 -23.25
N LEU A 122 -31.21 18.83 -24.52
CA LEU A 122 -30.57 18.16 -25.66
C LEU A 122 -29.86 19.20 -26.53
N ASN A 123 -28.66 18.88 -27.02
CA ASN A 123 -27.95 19.66 -28.03
C ASN A 123 -28.51 19.40 -29.43
N ASP A 124 -28.06 20.18 -30.41
CA ASP A 124 -28.41 20.03 -31.83
C ASP A 124 -28.05 18.64 -32.41
N ASP A 125 -27.03 17.99 -31.84
CA ASP A 125 -26.62 16.62 -32.17
C ASP A 125 -27.44 15.54 -31.44
N ASN A 126 -28.56 15.90 -30.81
CA ASN A 126 -29.44 15.00 -30.07
C ASN A 126 -28.78 14.28 -28.88
N GLN A 127 -27.69 14.87 -28.35
CA GLN A 127 -26.98 14.39 -27.17
C GLN A 127 -27.44 15.13 -25.92
N ILE A 128 -27.50 14.42 -24.80
CA ILE A 128 -27.88 15.02 -23.50
C ILE A 128 -26.74 15.91 -23.00
N VAL A 129 -27.05 17.17 -22.69
CA VAL A 129 -26.07 18.15 -22.18
C VAL A 129 -25.53 17.75 -20.82
N ASP A 130 -26.39 17.30 -19.90
CA ASP A 130 -26.01 16.85 -18.57
C ASP A 130 -26.69 15.51 -18.21
N LYS A 131 -25.88 14.45 -18.06
CA LYS A 131 -26.38 13.11 -17.71
C LYS A 131 -26.92 13.03 -16.28
N ARG A 132 -26.63 14.00 -15.43
CA ARG A 132 -27.16 14.05 -14.05
C ARG A 132 -28.66 14.31 -14.03
N ASP A 133 -29.18 14.99 -15.05
CA ASP A 133 -30.62 15.27 -15.18
C ASP A 133 -31.43 13.98 -15.42
N LEU A 134 -30.77 12.88 -15.81
CA LEU A 134 -31.38 11.54 -15.90
C LEU A 134 -31.52 10.86 -14.53
N LEU A 135 -30.79 11.30 -13.51
CA LEU A 135 -30.80 10.67 -12.19
C LEU A 135 -32.07 11.08 -11.43
N SER A 136 -32.68 10.11 -10.74
CA SER A 136 -33.71 10.43 -9.76
C SER A 136 -33.09 11.23 -8.62
N ALA A 137 -33.75 12.31 -8.19
CA ALA A 137 -33.35 13.00 -6.98
C ALA A 137 -33.33 12.00 -5.81
N GLY A 138 -32.13 11.74 -5.26
CA GLY A 138 -31.94 10.77 -4.18
C GLY A 138 -32.55 11.24 -2.84
N LEU A 139 -32.16 10.59 -1.75
CA LEU A 139 -32.57 10.83 -0.34
C LEU A 139 -32.19 12.22 0.22
N ASN A 140 -32.27 13.30 -0.57
CA ASN A 140 -31.98 14.69 -0.22
C ASN A 140 -32.94 15.66 -0.94
N LEU A 141 -34.23 15.31 -1.04
CA LEU A 141 -35.28 16.12 -1.69
C LEU A 141 -35.59 17.46 -0.96
N SER A 142 -35.00 17.73 0.20
CA SER A 142 -35.25 18.97 0.94
C SER A 142 -34.41 20.17 0.45
N ALA A 143 -33.36 19.93 -0.35
CA ALA A 143 -32.50 21.00 -0.86
C ALA A 143 -32.84 21.29 -2.34
N PRO A 144 -33.09 22.56 -2.72
CA PRO A 144 -33.31 22.90 -4.12
C PRO A 144 -32.07 22.61 -4.95
N ASN A 145 -32.29 22.12 -6.16
CA ASN A 145 -31.25 21.69 -7.10
C ASN A 145 -30.22 22.82 -7.33
N THR A 146 -28.95 22.54 -7.04
CA THR A 146 -27.84 23.51 -7.04
C THR A 146 -27.34 23.91 -8.44
N ARG A 147 -28.06 23.53 -9.50
CA ARG A 147 -27.81 23.82 -10.94
C ARG A 147 -27.43 25.28 -11.25
N ARG A 148 -27.78 26.25 -10.41
CA ARG A 148 -27.54 27.68 -10.65
C ARG A 148 -26.73 28.40 -9.56
N LEU A 149 -25.94 27.69 -8.74
CA LEU A 149 -25.11 28.34 -7.71
C LEU A 149 -24.02 29.27 -8.29
N GLY A 150 -23.61 29.09 -9.56
CA GLY A 150 -22.66 30.00 -10.21
C GLY A 150 -23.25 31.35 -10.65
N LEU A 151 -24.58 31.46 -10.71
CA LEU A 151 -25.28 32.68 -11.14
C LEU A 151 -25.92 33.44 -9.98
N LEU A 152 -25.97 32.85 -8.78
CA LEU A 152 -26.35 33.56 -7.56
C LEU A 152 -25.09 34.14 -6.91
N GLN A 153 -24.94 35.46 -6.98
CA GLN A 153 -24.00 36.17 -6.11
C GLN A 153 -24.24 35.74 -4.66
N LYS A 154 -23.17 35.25 -4.04
CA LYS A 154 -23.12 34.82 -2.64
C LYS A 154 -23.48 36.01 -1.75
N LYS A 155 -24.75 36.13 -1.37
CA LYS A 155 -25.16 37.03 -0.29
C LYS A 155 -24.66 36.39 1.00
N SER A 156 -23.56 36.90 1.55
CA SER A 156 -23.05 36.51 2.86
C SER A 156 -24.09 36.93 3.91
N VAL A 157 -25.02 36.03 4.23
CA VAL A 157 -25.85 36.17 5.42
C VAL A 157 -25.00 35.70 6.58
N SER A 158 -24.43 36.66 7.30
CA SER A 158 -23.89 36.47 8.65
C SER A 158 -25.07 36.24 9.61
N SER A 159 -25.63 35.04 9.60
CA SER A 159 -26.50 34.59 10.70
C SER A 159 -25.62 33.85 11.69
N GLU A 160 -25.22 34.58 12.74
CA GLU A 160 -24.69 34.06 14.00
C GLU A 160 -25.79 33.24 14.72
N GLU A 161 -26.23 32.14 14.12
CA GLU A 161 -27.02 31.16 14.86
C GLU A 161 -26.04 30.24 15.59
N ALA A 162 -25.77 30.61 16.84
CA ALA A 162 -25.09 29.75 17.79
C ALA A 162 -25.82 28.41 17.85
N VAL A 163 -25.21 27.37 17.27
CA VAL A 163 -25.67 25.98 17.41
C VAL A 163 -25.79 25.70 18.90
N GLN A 164 -27.01 25.53 19.37
CA GLN A 164 -27.33 25.26 20.77
C GLN A 164 -26.90 23.83 21.08
N VAL A 165 -25.63 23.67 21.46
CA VAL A 165 -25.09 22.38 21.89
C VAL A 165 -25.59 22.13 23.30
N HIS A 166 -26.54 21.21 23.46
CA HIS A 166 -26.99 20.75 24.77
C HIS A 166 -25.80 20.11 25.51
N THR A 167 -25.24 20.85 26.48
CA THR A 167 -24.18 20.36 27.36
C THR A 167 -24.82 19.52 28.47
N ALA A 168 -25.01 18.24 28.20
CA ALA A 168 -25.27 17.26 29.23
C ALA A 168 -24.02 17.16 30.13
N VAL A 169 -24.17 17.58 31.38
CA VAL A 169 -23.15 17.49 32.43
C VAL A 169 -22.90 16.03 32.76
N GLY A 170 -21.66 15.56 32.58
CA GLY A 170 -21.21 14.29 33.18
C GLY A 170 -20.37 13.34 32.32
N SER A 171 -20.29 13.49 30.99
CA SER A 171 -19.52 12.55 30.14
C SER A 171 -18.67 13.16 29.03
N ALA A 172 -18.73 14.49 28.84
CA ALA A 172 -18.03 15.16 27.76
C ALA A 172 -16.86 15.99 28.31
N ALA A 173 -15.66 15.40 28.42
CA ALA A 173 -14.48 16.19 28.08
C ALA A 173 -14.80 16.82 26.73
N SER A 174 -14.89 18.16 26.67
CA SER A 174 -15.42 18.87 25.52
C SER A 174 -14.76 18.31 24.27
N ARG A 175 -15.50 18.07 23.17
CA ARG A 175 -14.93 17.57 21.91
C ARG A 175 -13.66 18.34 21.50
N LYS A 176 -13.58 19.62 21.89
CA LYS A 176 -12.38 20.46 21.78
C LYS A 176 -11.17 19.93 22.55
N GLU A 177 -11.34 19.50 23.80
CA GLU A 177 -10.28 18.91 24.64
C GLU A 177 -9.79 17.57 24.08
N ILE A 178 -10.70 16.70 23.62
CA ILE A 178 -10.33 15.42 22.98
C ILE A 178 -9.52 15.69 21.71
N ASN A 179 -9.96 16.65 20.89
CA ASN A 179 -9.25 17.05 19.68
C ASN A 179 -7.89 17.68 20.02
N GLN A 180 -7.78 18.50 21.06
CA GLN A 180 -6.51 19.07 21.51
C GLN A 180 -5.53 18.01 22.01
N ARG A 181 -6.00 17.00 22.75
CA ARG A 181 -5.16 15.89 23.20
C ARG A 181 -4.63 15.09 22.01
N ARG A 182 -5.49 14.77 21.05
CA ARG A 182 -5.10 14.09 19.79
C ARG A 182 -4.14 14.93 18.95
N ALA A 183 -4.37 16.24 18.86
CA ALA A 183 -3.49 17.15 18.13
C ALA A 183 -2.08 17.17 18.72
N ARG A 184 -1.94 17.23 20.04
CA ARG A 184 -0.64 17.16 20.73
C ARG A 184 0.10 15.83 20.50
N GLU A 185 -0.64 14.73 20.49
CA GLU A 185 -0.06 13.41 20.21
C GLU A 185 0.46 13.31 18.77
N ILE A 186 -0.29 13.85 17.80
CA ILE A 186 0.13 13.94 16.40
C ILE A 186 1.35 14.87 16.26
N GLU A 187 1.35 16.01 16.96
CA GLU A 187 2.49 16.96 16.96
C GLU A 187 3.77 16.28 17.46
N LEU A 188 3.70 15.56 18.58
CA LEU A 188 4.84 14.79 19.11
C LEU A 188 5.36 13.74 18.11
N GLN A 189 4.47 13.00 17.45
CA GLN A 189 4.87 12.02 16.42
C GLN A 189 5.55 12.69 15.22
N MET A 190 5.02 13.84 14.79
CA MET A 190 5.59 14.61 13.67
C MET A 190 6.95 15.23 14.04
N GLU A 191 7.12 15.67 15.29
CA GLU A 191 8.40 16.17 15.81
C GLU A 191 9.44 15.04 15.87
N GLU A 192 9.08 13.86 16.39
CA GLU A 192 9.99 12.71 16.45
C GLU A 192 10.45 12.28 15.04
N GLU A 193 9.53 12.22 14.07
CA GLU A 193 9.88 11.89 12.68
C GLU A 193 10.77 12.97 12.04
N ARG A 194 10.54 14.25 12.35
CA ARG A 194 11.43 15.34 11.89
C ARG A 194 12.82 15.21 12.49
N GLU A 195 12.93 14.91 13.78
CA GLU A 195 14.21 14.70 14.45
C GLU A 195 14.97 13.51 13.87
N ARG A 196 14.28 12.39 13.60
CA ARG A 196 14.87 11.23 12.91
C ARG A 196 15.43 11.59 11.54
N LEU A 197 14.67 12.31 10.73
CA LEU A 197 15.11 12.76 9.40
C LEU A 197 16.30 13.72 9.46
N ILE A 198 16.32 14.63 10.44
CA ILE A 198 17.45 15.54 10.65
C ILE A 198 18.69 14.77 11.08
N ALA A 199 18.57 13.83 12.02
CA ALA A 199 19.67 13.00 12.47
C ALA A 199 20.26 12.12 11.35
N GLU A 200 19.40 11.54 10.50
CA GLU A 200 19.84 10.77 9.34
C GLU A 200 20.57 11.66 8.32
N ARG A 201 20.04 12.86 8.04
CA ARG A 201 20.72 13.83 7.17
C ARG A 201 22.08 14.24 7.72
N GLN A 202 22.18 14.52 9.02
CA GLN A 202 23.44 14.85 9.68
C GLN A 202 24.46 13.73 9.55
N ARG A 203 24.06 12.47 9.79
CA ARG A 203 24.95 11.30 9.59
C ARG A 203 25.45 11.20 8.15
N GLN A 204 24.56 11.37 7.17
CA GLN A 204 24.95 11.36 5.76
C GLN A 204 25.91 12.50 5.42
N GLU A 205 25.71 13.69 5.99
CA GLU A 205 26.62 14.83 5.82
C GLU A 205 27.98 14.56 6.47
N GLU A 206 28.02 14.02 7.67
CA GLU A 206 29.26 13.60 8.35
C GLU A 206 30.00 12.52 7.56
N GLU A 207 29.32 11.49 7.06
CA GLU A 207 29.92 10.47 6.20
C GLU A 207 30.50 11.06 4.91
N ARG A 208 29.79 12.01 4.29
CA ARG A 208 30.28 12.72 3.10
C ARG A 208 31.51 13.57 3.43
N LEU A 209 31.48 14.32 4.54
CA LEU A 209 32.61 15.11 4.99
C LEU A 209 33.81 14.23 5.30
N ASN A 210 33.61 13.12 6.03
CA ASN A 210 34.64 12.14 6.34
C ASN A 210 35.23 11.52 5.07
N ARG A 211 34.41 11.21 4.07
CA ARG A 211 34.88 10.71 2.77
C ARG A 211 35.72 11.75 2.02
N VAL A 212 35.33 13.03 2.07
CA VAL A 212 36.09 14.12 1.45
C VAL A 212 37.40 14.35 2.19
N VAL A 213 37.40 14.33 3.52
CA VAL A 213 38.61 14.47 4.36
C VAL A 213 39.55 13.30 4.14
N ALA A 214 39.05 12.06 4.11
CA ALA A 214 39.85 10.86 3.82
C ALA A 214 40.50 10.89 2.43
N LYS A 215 39.87 11.56 1.45
CA LYS A 215 40.43 11.75 0.11
C LYS A 215 41.44 12.90 0.03
N ARG A 216 41.49 13.81 1.02
CA ARG A 216 42.46 14.91 1.03
C ARG A 216 43.81 14.39 1.52
N ASN A 217 44.86 14.74 0.79
CA ASN A 217 46.23 14.45 1.22
C ASN A 217 46.59 15.33 2.42
N THR A 218 46.86 14.71 3.56
CA THR A 218 47.36 15.38 4.76
C THR A 218 48.81 15.85 4.55
N GLN A 219 49.27 16.85 5.31
CA GLN A 219 50.66 17.33 5.21
C GLN A 219 51.69 16.20 5.44
N GLU A 220 51.38 15.26 6.34
CA GLU A 220 52.18 14.06 6.61
C GLU A 220 52.25 13.13 5.38
N SER A 221 51.14 12.93 4.68
CA SER A 221 51.12 12.14 3.43
C SER A 221 51.99 12.78 2.34
N VAL A 222 52.03 14.12 2.28
CA VAL A 222 52.86 14.87 1.34
C VAL A 222 54.34 14.79 1.74
N GLN A 223 54.66 14.93 3.03
CA GLN A 223 56.04 14.81 3.54
C GLN A 223 56.60 13.40 3.31
N SER A 224 55.85 12.35 3.68
CA SER A 224 56.27 10.95 3.45
C SER A 224 56.40 10.61 1.95
N ALA A 225 55.57 11.20 1.08
CA ALA A 225 55.73 11.06 -0.37
C ALA A 225 57.01 11.75 -0.87
N ARG A 226 57.34 12.92 -0.32
CA ARG A 226 58.56 13.67 -0.63
C ARG A 226 59.82 12.95 -0.15
N GLU A 227 59.81 12.39 1.06
CA GLU A 227 60.91 11.57 1.60
C GLU A 227 61.17 10.35 0.74
N ARG A 228 60.13 9.57 0.42
CA ARG A 228 60.23 8.40 -0.48
C ARG A 228 60.77 8.79 -1.87
N TYR A 229 60.41 9.96 -2.37
CA TYR A 229 60.95 10.46 -3.64
C TYR A 229 62.45 10.79 -3.54
N LEU A 230 62.87 11.45 -2.45
CA LEU A 230 64.27 11.78 -2.21
C LEU A 230 65.13 10.52 -2.00
N GLU A 231 64.63 9.51 -1.29
CA GLU A 231 65.30 8.22 -1.14
C GLU A 231 65.45 7.49 -2.47
N ARG A 232 64.39 7.41 -3.28
CA ARG A 232 64.48 6.83 -4.63
C ARG A 232 65.48 7.59 -5.50
N LYS A 233 65.56 8.92 -5.37
CA LYS A 233 66.50 9.74 -6.12
C LYS A 233 67.95 9.49 -5.65
N ARG A 234 68.20 9.41 -4.33
CA ARG A 234 69.51 9.09 -3.76
C ARG A 234 69.98 7.72 -4.22
N ARG A 235 69.14 6.69 -4.05
CA ARG A 235 69.44 5.31 -4.47
C ARG A 235 69.74 5.23 -5.97
N ARG A 236 68.99 5.94 -6.81
CA ARG A 236 69.26 5.99 -8.25
C ARG A 236 70.61 6.64 -8.59
N LEU A 237 71.04 7.63 -7.81
CA LEU A 237 72.36 8.25 -7.98
C LEU A 237 73.47 7.30 -7.51
N GLU A 238 73.32 6.68 -6.35
CA GLU A 238 74.25 5.66 -5.82
C GLU A 238 74.39 4.48 -6.79
N ASP A 239 73.28 3.96 -7.32
CA ASP A 239 73.27 2.88 -8.32
C ASP A 239 73.96 3.34 -9.63
N SER A 240 73.81 4.60 -10.05
CA SER A 240 74.47 5.13 -11.24
C SER A 240 75.98 5.35 -11.03
N GLU A 241 76.39 5.79 -9.85
CA GLU A 241 77.79 5.93 -9.46
C GLU A 241 78.46 4.56 -9.36
N ALA A 242 77.79 3.59 -8.73
CA ALA A 242 78.24 2.20 -8.66
C ALA A 242 78.32 1.52 -10.02
N ALA A 243 77.41 1.84 -10.96
CA ALA A 243 77.49 1.37 -12.34
C ALA A 243 78.66 2.00 -13.09
N SER A 244 78.94 3.29 -12.89
CA SER A 244 80.08 3.98 -13.52
C SER A 244 81.45 3.59 -12.95
N ALA A 245 81.50 3.01 -11.75
CA ALA A 245 82.74 2.57 -11.11
C ALA A 245 83.11 1.10 -11.42
N ASN A 246 82.20 0.33 -12.03
CA ASN A 246 82.40 -1.08 -12.39
C ASN A 246 82.65 -1.29 -13.90
N ASP A 247 82.72 -0.21 -14.68
CA ASP A 247 83.03 -0.17 -16.12
C ASP A 247 84.38 0.55 -16.32
#